data_AF-A0A1W9LRT4-F1
#
_entry.id   AF-A0A1W9LRT4-F1
#
_cell.length_a   1.000
_cell.length_b   1.000
_cell.length_c   1.000
_cell.angle_alpha   90.00
_cell.angle_beta   90.00
_cell.angle_gamma   90.00
#
_symmetry.space_group_name_H-M   'P 1'
#
loop_
_entity.id
_entity.type
_entity.pdbx_description
1 polymer ?
#
loop_
_entity_poly.entity_id
_entity_poly.type
_entity_poly.pdbx_seq_one_letter_code
_entity_poly.pdbx_strand_id
1 'polypeptide(L)'
;MSVYKMKQICFVYFTVIFLSLACSSAYADTNAGGIISANTAWNPAGSPYIVTADVTVNKGITLTVEAGVKIKFNSGLNLSIWVTPLICKDLQSVSQDEYLPY
;
A
#
# COMPACT_ATOMS: atom_id res chain seq x y z
N MET A 1 -55.24 19.59 -0.56
CA MET A 1 -53.89 19.67 -1.17
C MET A 1 -52.73 19.48 -0.17
N SER A 2 -52.96 19.15 1.11
CA SER A 2 -51.91 19.16 2.15
C SER A 2 -51.20 17.83 2.42
N VAL A 3 -51.80 16.69 2.05
CA VAL A 3 -51.27 15.36 2.41
C VAL A 3 -50.17 14.89 1.45
N TYR A 4 -50.25 15.28 0.17
CA TYR A 4 -49.22 14.93 -0.84
C TYR A 4 -47.87 15.63 -0.61
N LYS A 5 -47.89 16.88 -0.09
CA LYS A 5 -46.68 17.63 0.28
C LYS A 5 -45.94 16.97 1.46
N MET A 6 -46.65 16.52 2.49
CA MET A 6 -46.06 15.81 3.63
C MET A 6 -45.46 14.45 3.25
N LYS A 7 -46.11 13.68 2.37
CA LYS A 7 -45.60 12.36 1.94
C LYS A 7 -44.33 12.48 1.09
N GLN A 8 -44.23 13.49 0.23
CA GLN A 8 -43.03 13.74 -0.57
C GLN A 8 -41.87 14.28 0.27
N ILE A 9 -42.12 15.15 1.25
CA ILE A 9 -41.08 15.66 2.14
C ILE A 9 -40.48 14.52 2.99
N CYS A 10 -41.31 13.63 3.54
CA CYS A 10 -40.82 12.45 4.26
C CYS A 10 -40.08 11.46 3.36
N PHE A 11 -40.54 11.27 2.11
CA PHE A 11 -39.88 10.37 1.15
C PHE A 11 -38.52 10.92 0.70
N VAL A 12 -38.40 12.23 0.51
CA VAL A 12 -37.12 12.91 0.21
C VAL A 12 -36.19 12.83 1.41
N TYR A 13 -36.69 13.02 2.64
CA TYR A 13 -35.87 12.89 3.84
C TYR A 13 -35.35 11.47 4.04
N PHE A 14 -36.19 10.46 3.79
CA PHE A 14 -35.83 9.05 3.86
C PHE A 14 -34.77 8.66 2.82
N THR A 15 -34.87 9.20 1.60
CA THR A 15 -33.90 8.94 0.53
C THR A 15 -32.57 9.68 0.74
N VAL A 16 -32.58 10.89 1.30
CA VAL A 16 -31.36 11.66 1.62
C VAL A 16 -30.59 11.03 2.80
N ILE A 17 -31.29 10.55 3.83
CA ILE A 17 -30.67 9.82 4.96
C ILE A 17 -30.00 8.53 4.47
N PHE A 18 -30.67 7.78 3.59
CA PHE A 18 -30.13 6.54 3.01
C PHE A 18 -28.90 6.77 2.11
N LEU A 19 -28.88 7.89 1.37
CA LEU A 19 -27.74 8.27 0.52
C LEU A 19 -26.53 8.78 1.32
N SER A 20 -26.76 9.40 2.49
CA SER A 20 -25.69 9.88 3.37
C SER A 20 -24.91 8.77 4.10
N LEU A 21 -25.51 7.58 4.26
CA LEU A 21 -24.89 6.43 4.92
C LEU A 21 -23.96 5.61 4.01
N ALA A 22 -23.92 5.92 2.71
CA ALA A 22 -23.13 5.19 1.72
C ALA A 22 -21.76 5.84 1.47
N CYS A 23 -20.99 6.12 2.51
CA CYS A 23 -19.54 6.32 2.37
C CYS A 23 -18.83 5.03 2.79
N SER A 24 -18.93 4.01 1.95
CA SER A 24 -18.18 2.77 2.14
C SER A 24 -16.75 2.99 1.64
N SER A 25 -15.78 3.00 2.55
CA SER A 25 -14.36 2.88 2.18
C SER A 25 -14.16 1.54 1.50
N ALA A 26 -14.11 1.54 0.17
CA ALA A 26 -13.75 0.37 -0.61
C ALA A 26 -12.24 0.15 -0.47
N TYR A 27 -11.85 -0.96 0.15
CA TYR A 27 -10.47 -1.45 0.08
C TYR A 27 -10.31 -2.19 -1.26
N ALA A 28 -9.41 -1.72 -2.11
CA ALA A 28 -9.11 -2.41 -3.36
C ALA A 28 -7.96 -3.40 -3.12
N ASP A 29 -8.23 -4.70 -3.25
CA ASP A 29 -7.18 -5.72 -3.30
C ASP A 29 -6.34 -5.49 -4.57
N THR A 30 -5.11 -5.02 -4.41
CA THR A 30 -4.24 -4.71 -5.56
C THR A 30 -3.24 -5.85 -5.74
N ASN A 31 -3.32 -6.56 -6.87
CA ASN A 31 -2.30 -7.55 -7.21
C ASN A 31 -1.01 -6.85 -7.64
N ALA A 32 0.10 -7.21 -7.01
CA ALA A 32 1.44 -6.71 -7.31
C ALA A 32 2.31 -7.86 -7.84
N GLY A 33 3.07 -7.60 -8.90
CA GLY A 33 3.97 -8.57 -9.50
C GLY A 33 4.75 -7.96 -10.66
N GLY A 34 5.93 -8.51 -10.95
CA GLY A 34 6.78 -8.08 -12.06
C GLY A 34 7.68 -6.89 -11.72
N ILE A 35 8.11 -6.18 -12.76
CA ILE A 35 9.12 -5.12 -12.64
C ILE A 35 8.43 -3.77 -12.42
N ILE A 36 8.75 -3.11 -11.30
CA ILE A 36 8.39 -1.72 -11.03
C ILE A 36 9.45 -0.83 -11.67
N SER A 37 9.12 -0.28 -12.84
CA SER A 37 10.01 0.53 -13.68
C SER A 37 9.84 2.05 -13.50
N ALA A 38 8.86 2.49 -12.71
CA ALA A 38 8.59 3.89 -12.43
C ALA A 38 8.27 4.10 -10.95
N ASN A 39 8.50 5.32 -10.44
CA ASN A 39 8.23 5.66 -9.05
C ASN A 39 6.77 5.36 -8.73
N THR A 40 6.56 4.48 -7.76
CA THR A 40 5.24 3.95 -7.42
C THR A 40 4.99 4.17 -5.94
N ALA A 41 3.77 4.59 -5.60
CA ALA A 41 3.32 4.71 -4.22
C ALA A 41 2.24 3.66 -3.94
N TRP A 42 2.45 2.86 -2.90
CA TRP A 42 1.44 1.98 -2.32
C TRP A 42 0.78 2.71 -1.16
N ASN A 43 -0.54 2.81 -1.22
CA ASN A 43 -1.36 3.58 -0.29
C ASN A 43 -2.38 2.67 0.42
N PRO A 44 -2.92 3.06 1.60
CA PRO A 44 -3.87 2.23 2.33
C PRO A 44 -5.18 1.96 1.58
N ALA A 45 -5.56 2.79 0.60
CA ALA A 45 -6.75 2.57 -0.21
C ALA A 45 -6.61 1.36 -1.15
N GLY A 46 -5.39 1.06 -1.61
CA GLY A 46 -5.05 -0.13 -2.39
C GLY A 46 -4.61 -1.33 -1.53
N SER A 47 -4.71 -1.23 -0.21
CA SER A 47 -4.34 -2.31 0.72
C SER A 47 -5.52 -3.27 0.93
N PRO A 48 -5.28 -4.59 0.99
CA PRO A 48 -3.99 -5.26 0.92
C PRO A 48 -3.40 -5.38 -0.50
N TYR A 49 -2.09 -5.18 -0.61
CA TYR A 49 -1.34 -5.52 -1.82
C TYR A 49 -0.96 -7.00 -1.79
N ILE A 50 -1.42 -7.77 -2.77
CA ILE A 50 -1.16 -9.21 -2.85
C ILE A 50 -0.08 -9.44 -3.89
N VAL A 51 1.11 -9.82 -3.42
CA VAL A 51 2.23 -10.21 -4.28
C VAL A 51 1.90 -11.56 -4.89
N THR A 52 1.62 -11.58 -6.20
CA THR A 52 1.24 -12.79 -6.97
C THR A 52 2.36 -13.29 -7.88
N ALA A 53 3.39 -12.48 -8.12
CA ALA A 53 4.64 -12.83 -8.77
C ALA A 53 5.79 -12.06 -8.11
N ASP A 54 7.05 -12.46 -8.35
CA ASP A 54 8.20 -11.73 -7.82
C ASP A 54 8.13 -10.26 -8.22
N VAL A 55 8.27 -9.37 -7.23
CA VAL A 55 8.27 -7.93 -7.46
C VAL A 55 9.72 -7.46 -7.45
N THR A 56 10.12 -6.80 -8.54
CA THR A 56 11.46 -6.25 -8.69
C THR A 56 11.38 -4.74 -8.89
N VAL A 57 11.91 -3.96 -7.95
CA VAL A 57 12.00 -2.50 -8.11
C VAL A 57 13.29 -2.16 -8.83
N ASN A 58 13.20 -1.55 -10.02
CA ASN A 58 14.38 -1.21 -10.83
C ASN A 58 15.31 -0.22 -10.10
N LYS A 59 16.59 -0.27 -10.48
CA LYS A 59 17.61 0.63 -9.94
C LYS A 59 17.24 2.10 -10.19
N GLY A 60 17.31 2.92 -9.14
CA GLY A 60 16.97 4.34 -9.20
C GLY A 60 15.46 4.64 -9.16
N ILE A 61 14.62 3.61 -9.02
CA ILE A 61 13.17 3.74 -8.82
C ILE A 61 12.85 3.63 -7.34
N THR A 62 11.92 4.46 -6.88
CA THR A 62 11.44 4.45 -5.50
C THR A 62 10.06 3.81 -5.43
N LEU A 63 9.94 2.77 -4.60
CA LEU A 63 8.66 2.24 -4.12
C LEU A 63 8.36 2.86 -2.76
N THR A 64 7.40 3.76 -2.70
CA THR A 64 6.95 4.38 -1.45
C THR A 64 5.81 3.56 -0.87
N VAL A 65 5.95 3.06 0.35
CA VAL A 65 4.88 2.34 1.05
C VAL A 65 4.40 3.22 2.20
N GLU A 66 3.17 3.69 2.12
CA GLU A 66 2.57 4.53 3.16
C GLU A 66 2.27 3.73 4.44
N ALA A 67 2.24 4.41 5.58
CA ALA A 67 1.90 3.80 6.85
C ALA A 67 0.48 3.19 6.82
N GLY A 68 0.34 1.96 7.30
CA GLY A 68 -0.95 1.25 7.33
C GLY A 68 -1.22 0.36 6.11
N VAL A 69 -0.34 0.36 5.11
CA VAL A 69 -0.41 -0.59 3.98
C VAL A 69 -0.11 -2.02 4.46
N LYS A 70 -0.97 -2.97 4.08
CA LYS A 70 -0.75 -4.41 4.30
C LYS A 70 -0.26 -5.05 3.01
N ILE A 71 0.88 -5.73 3.06
CA ILE A 71 1.43 -6.50 1.94
C ILE A 71 1.31 -7.99 2.28
N LYS A 72 0.75 -8.78 1.37
CA LYS A 72 0.60 -10.23 1.51
C LYS A 72 1.42 -10.91 0.43
N PHE A 73 2.26 -11.86 0.83
CA PHE A 73 3.02 -12.69 -0.10
C PHE A 73 2.36 -14.04 -0.25
N ASN A 74 2.11 -14.48 -1.49
CA ASN A 74 1.84 -15.90 -1.72
C ASN A 74 3.11 -16.71 -1.43
N SER A 75 2.94 -17.97 -1.02
CA SER A 75 4.05 -18.85 -0.65
C SER A 75 5.10 -18.93 -1.76
N GLY A 76 6.37 -18.70 -1.42
CA GLY A 76 7.50 -18.80 -2.34
C GLY A 76 7.82 -17.53 -3.16
N LEU A 77 7.12 -16.42 -2.94
CA LEU A 77 7.37 -15.17 -3.66
C LEU A 77 8.24 -14.18 -2.87
N ASN A 78 9.02 -13.39 -3.60
CA ASN A 78 9.97 -12.43 -3.03
C ASN A 78 9.72 -11.00 -3.54
N LEU A 79 10.06 -10.01 -2.69
CA LEU A 79 10.15 -8.60 -3.07
C LEU A 79 11.63 -8.22 -3.09
N SER A 80 12.17 -7.98 -4.29
CA SER A 80 13.56 -7.56 -4.49
C SER A 80 13.63 -6.07 -4.83
N ILE A 81 14.35 -5.31 -4.02
CA ILE A 81 14.58 -3.88 -4.24
C ILE A 81 16.02 -3.70 -4.71
N TRP A 82 16.21 -3.25 -5.95
CA TRP A 82 17.53 -2.86 -6.42
C TRP A 82 17.88 -1.48 -5.87
N VAL A 83 18.36 -1.46 -4.63
CA VAL A 83 19.07 -0.29 -4.14
C VAL A 83 20.34 -0.16 -5.00
N THR A 84 20.57 1.03 -5.55
CA THR A 84 21.94 1.39 -5.93
C THR A 84 22.78 1.13 -4.68
N PRO A 85 23.85 0.32 -4.71
CA PRO A 85 24.80 0.35 -3.62
C PRO A 85 25.32 1.79 -3.58
N LEU A 86 24.81 2.57 -2.62
CA LEU A 86 25.48 3.78 -2.20
C LEU A 86 26.80 3.26 -1.64
N ILE A 87 27.84 3.35 -2.46
CA ILE A 87 29.24 3.32 -2.02
C ILE A 87 29.61 1.99 -1.32
N CYS A 88 29.87 0.95 -2.11
CA CYS A 88 30.90 -0.02 -1.71
C CYS A 88 32.33 0.52 -1.97
N LYS A 89 32.52 1.85 -1.96
CA LYS A 89 33.86 2.45 -2.15
C LYS A 89 34.56 2.81 -0.83
N ASP A 90 33.86 2.84 0.30
CA ASP A 90 34.48 3.02 1.63
C ASP A 90 33.82 2.16 2.71
N LEU A 91 33.52 0.90 2.40
CA LEU A 91 33.54 -0.12 3.47
C LEU A 91 35.02 -0.34 3.82
N GLN A 92 35.59 0.58 4.61
CA GLN A 92 36.71 0.19 5.45
C GLN A 92 36.21 -1.00 6.26
N SER A 93 36.93 -2.12 6.11
CA SER A 93 36.87 -3.30 6.95
C SER A 93 36.35 -2.95 8.35
N VAL A 94 35.20 -3.50 8.73
CA VAL A 94 34.87 -3.64 10.14
C VAL A 94 35.98 -4.53 10.70
N SER A 95 36.96 -3.91 11.37
CA SER A 95 37.84 -4.65 12.26
C SER A 95 36.93 -5.21 13.35
N GLN A 96 36.85 -6.54 13.42
CA GLN A 96 36.43 -7.18 14.66
C GLN A 96 37.52 -6.86 15.68
N ASP A 97 37.31 -5.80 16.44
CA ASP A 97 38.16 -5.45 17.56
C ASP A 97 37.97 -6.56 18.61
N GLU A 98 38.93 -7.47 18.60
CA GLU A 98 39.45 -8.31 19.67
C GLU A 98 38.55 -8.52 20.90
N TYR A 99 37.88 -9.68 20.93
CA TYR A 99 37.38 -10.27 22.15
C TYR A 99 38.58 -10.65 23.05
N LEU A 100 38.96 -9.78 23.98
CA LEU A 100 39.96 -10.11 25.00
C LEU A 100 39.32 -10.97 26.11
N PRO A 101 39.95 -12.08 26.52
CA PRO A 101 39.52 -12.82 27.69
C PRO A 101 40.16 -12.20 28.95
N TYR A 102 39.32 -11.73 29.86
CA TYR A 102 39.64 -11.78 31.29
C TYR A 102 38.58 -12.63 32.00
#